data_AF-A0A6J8DTB6-F1
#
_entry.id   AF-A0A6J8DTB6-F1
#
_cell.length_a   1.000
_cell.length_b   1.000
_cell.length_c   1.000
_cell.angle_alpha   90.00
_cell.angle_beta   90.00
_cell.angle_gamma   90.00
#
_symmetry.space_group_name_H-M   'P 1'
#
loop_
_entity.id
_entity.type
_entity.pdbx_description
1 polymer ?
#
loop_
_entity_poly.entity_id
_entity_poly.type
_entity_poly.pdbx_seq_one_letter_code
_entity_poly.pdbx_strand_id
1 'polypeptide(L)'
;MHNACNDAIPNYNKPIRTKSTGKSLWNKNISEAASKITKEKHALWKNGGAPKDKNNPLKSHLTTAKRLLRKAHRQAYASQREKLANQIMTTSSSDNKLFHKLLRTQRSDGNRLTKTLRRDNQMAETNEDILHMWTDYFYELSYPDYKQDFDYEKYELSTLQNTIIEKIEKGKAKIEPIREEEIHDAVKKKKLKTENPQISMESQPNTTKR
;
A
#
# COMPACT_ATOMS: atom_id res chain seq x y z
N MET A 1 -32.29 29.72 -8.95
CA MET A 1 -31.10 29.90 -9.81
C MET A 1 -30.89 28.63 -10.60
N HIS A 2 -31.01 28.70 -11.93
CA HIS A 2 -30.98 27.56 -12.85
C HIS A 2 -29.56 27.00 -13.02
N ASN A 3 -29.44 25.67 -13.11
CA ASN A 3 -28.20 24.94 -13.40
C ASN A 3 -27.76 25.13 -14.87
N ALA A 4 -27.49 26.36 -15.28
CA ALA A 4 -27.14 26.74 -16.66
C ALA A 4 -25.63 26.80 -16.91
N CYS A 5 -24.81 25.93 -16.30
CA CYS A 5 -23.36 26.19 -16.24
C CYS A 5 -22.44 25.23 -17.00
N ASN A 6 -22.90 24.10 -17.54
CA ASN A 6 -21.99 23.16 -18.25
C ASN A 6 -22.41 22.80 -19.68
N ASP A 7 -23.71 22.69 -19.95
CA ASP A 7 -24.20 22.37 -21.31
C ASP A 7 -24.18 23.57 -22.24
N ALA A 8 -24.16 24.80 -21.70
CA ALA A 8 -24.06 26.05 -22.44
C ALA A 8 -22.62 26.39 -22.89
N ILE A 9 -21.60 25.65 -22.42
CA ILE A 9 -20.21 25.91 -22.79
C ILE A 9 -19.94 25.26 -24.15
N PRO A 10 -19.46 26.00 -25.17
CA PRO A 10 -19.07 25.45 -26.47
C PRO A 10 -18.05 24.33 -26.30
N ASN A 11 -18.15 23.26 -27.11
CA ASN A 11 -17.34 22.03 -26.92
C ASN A 11 -15.82 22.26 -26.83
N TYR A 12 -15.28 23.30 -27.49
CA TYR A 12 -13.86 23.66 -27.45
C TYR A 12 -13.43 24.38 -26.16
N ASN A 13 -14.38 24.94 -25.40
CA ASN A 13 -14.16 25.59 -24.11
C ASN A 13 -14.54 24.71 -22.91
N LYS A 14 -15.03 23.49 -23.14
CA LYS A 14 -15.29 22.55 -22.05
C LYS A 14 -13.94 22.15 -21.44
N PRO A 15 -13.76 22.24 -20.12
CA PRO A 15 -12.53 21.77 -19.49
C PRO A 15 -12.33 20.31 -19.86
N ILE A 16 -11.17 19.99 -20.46
CA ILE A 16 -10.81 18.63 -20.81
C ILE A 16 -10.90 17.82 -19.52
N ARG A 17 -11.88 16.91 -19.44
CA ARG A 17 -11.97 15.95 -18.34
C ARG A 17 -10.69 15.12 -18.42
N THR A 18 -9.70 15.46 -17.60
CA THR A 18 -8.54 14.60 -17.37
C THR A 18 -9.12 13.25 -16.97
N LYS A 19 -8.97 12.24 -17.84
CA LYS A 19 -9.37 10.86 -17.53
C LYS A 19 -8.82 10.56 -16.14
N SER A 20 -9.66 10.18 -15.17
CA SER A 20 -9.17 9.89 -13.82
C SER A 20 -8.02 8.90 -13.96
N THR A 21 -6.82 9.32 -13.56
CA THR A 21 -5.60 8.56 -13.77
C THR A 21 -5.68 7.29 -12.92
N GLY A 22 -5.89 6.16 -13.59
CA GLY A 22 -5.89 4.82 -12.98
C GLY A 22 -7.27 4.16 -12.90
N LYS A 23 -7.32 2.86 -13.22
CA LYS A 23 -8.46 2.01 -12.88
C LYS A 23 -8.55 1.96 -11.36
N SER A 24 -9.67 2.39 -10.78
CA SER A 24 -9.93 2.23 -9.34
C SER A 24 -9.62 0.80 -8.93
N LEU A 25 -8.93 0.62 -7.80
CA LEU A 25 -8.65 -0.70 -7.25
C LEU A 25 -9.99 -1.43 -7.04
N TRP A 26 -10.17 -2.56 -7.74
CA TRP A 26 -11.42 -3.31 -7.76
C TRP A 26 -11.14 -4.76 -7.39
N ASN A 27 -11.67 -5.21 -6.25
CA ASN A 27 -11.51 -6.57 -5.76
C ASN A 27 -12.90 -7.19 -5.48
N LYS A 28 -12.93 -8.49 -5.14
CA LYS A 28 -14.18 -9.22 -4.86
C LYS A 28 -15.04 -8.53 -3.78
N ASN A 29 -14.40 -8.03 -2.71
CA ASN A 29 -15.08 -7.37 -1.60
C ASN A 29 -15.73 -6.04 -2.02
N ILE A 30 -15.04 -5.25 -2.84
CA ILE A 30 -15.59 -4.02 -3.43
C ILE A 30 -16.72 -4.37 -4.40
N SER A 31 -16.54 -5.40 -5.23
CA SER A 31 -17.56 -5.85 -6.16
C SER A 31 -18.84 -6.28 -5.44
N GLU A 32 -18.72 -7.02 -4.34
CA GLU A 32 -19.85 -7.45 -3.52
C GLU A 32 -20.54 -6.27 -2.83
N ALA A 33 -19.76 -5.38 -2.19
CA ALA A 33 -20.31 -4.20 -1.52
C ALA A 33 -20.95 -3.20 -2.51
N ALA A 34 -20.35 -3.02 -3.69
CA ALA A 34 -20.83 -2.10 -4.72
C ALA A 34 -22.03 -2.67 -5.47
N SER A 35 -21.92 -3.91 -5.96
CA SER A 35 -22.85 -4.46 -6.95
C SER A 35 -24.08 -5.09 -6.32
N LYS A 36 -23.93 -5.80 -5.19
CA LYS A 36 -25.07 -6.40 -4.49
C LYS A 36 -25.66 -5.39 -3.54
N ILE A 37 -24.92 -5.05 -2.48
CA ILE A 37 -25.48 -4.31 -1.35
C ILE A 37 -25.83 -2.87 -1.71
N THR A 38 -24.89 -2.09 -2.26
CA THR A 38 -25.12 -0.65 -2.47
C THR A 38 -26.13 -0.38 -3.59
N LYS A 39 -26.06 -1.12 -4.71
CA LYS A 39 -27.02 -0.97 -5.82
C LYS A 39 -28.43 -1.40 -5.41
N GLU A 40 -28.59 -2.54 -4.73
CA GLU A 40 -29.90 -2.99 -4.22
C GLU A 40 -30.50 -1.96 -3.27
N LYS A 41 -29.74 -1.50 -2.26
CA LYS A 41 -30.26 -0.49 -1.31
C LYS A 41 -30.53 0.85 -1.99
N HIS A 42 -29.78 1.22 -3.02
CA HIS A 42 -30.05 2.42 -3.81
C HIS A 42 -31.33 2.28 -4.62
N ALA A 43 -31.57 1.12 -5.23
CA ALA A 43 -32.81 0.83 -5.94
C ALA A 43 -34.03 0.88 -5.00
N LEU A 44 -33.95 0.25 -3.82
CA LEU A 44 -35.01 0.30 -2.80
C LEU A 44 -35.29 1.73 -2.32
N TRP A 45 -34.24 2.53 -2.06
CA TRP A 45 -34.40 3.93 -1.68
C TRP A 45 -35.06 4.76 -2.78
N LYS A 46 -34.68 4.53 -4.05
CA LYS A 46 -35.27 5.22 -5.21
C LYS A 46 -36.73 4.84 -5.41
N ASN A 47 -37.04 3.55 -5.33
CA ASN A 47 -38.40 3.02 -5.51
C ASN A 47 -39.33 3.45 -4.37
N GLY A 48 -38.80 3.60 -3.15
CA GLY A 48 -39.54 4.15 -2.00
C GLY A 48 -39.71 5.66 -2.00
N GLY A 49 -39.54 6.34 -3.14
CA GLY A 49 -39.75 7.80 -3.26
C GLY A 49 -38.57 8.66 -2.82
N ALA A 50 -37.37 8.07 -2.67
CA ALA A 50 -36.14 8.78 -2.31
C ALA A 50 -36.26 9.65 -1.03
N PRO A 51 -36.71 9.07 0.11
CA PRO A 51 -36.98 9.83 1.32
C PRO A 51 -35.74 10.58 1.80
N LYS A 52 -35.94 11.85 2.15
CA LYS A 52 -34.88 12.76 2.63
C LYS A 52 -34.74 12.77 4.14
N ASP A 53 -35.70 12.25 4.89
CA ASP A 53 -35.64 12.24 6.35
C ASP A 53 -34.53 11.32 6.87
N LYS A 54 -33.79 11.82 7.87
CA LYS A 54 -32.67 11.09 8.46
C LYS A 54 -33.11 9.83 9.22
N ASN A 55 -34.32 9.83 9.75
CA ASN A 55 -34.90 8.72 10.51
C ASN A 55 -35.55 7.66 9.63
N ASN A 56 -35.66 7.89 8.31
CA ASN A 56 -36.26 6.92 7.42
C ASN A 56 -35.34 5.69 7.25
N PRO A 57 -35.86 4.46 7.41
CA PRO A 57 -35.05 3.24 7.34
C PRO A 57 -34.36 3.06 5.98
N LEU A 58 -35.01 3.39 4.86
CA LEU A 58 -34.43 3.26 3.52
C LEU A 58 -33.20 4.14 3.34
N LYS A 59 -33.26 5.38 3.84
CA LYS A 59 -32.12 6.31 3.81
C LYS A 59 -30.99 5.84 4.73
N SER A 60 -31.33 5.33 5.91
CA SER A 60 -30.37 4.76 6.85
C SER A 60 -29.63 3.56 6.23
N HIS A 61 -30.35 2.60 5.66
CA HIS A 61 -29.78 1.43 4.99
C HIS A 61 -28.88 1.80 3.79
N LEU A 62 -29.26 2.79 2.98
CA LEU A 62 -28.40 3.28 1.90
C LEU A 62 -27.11 3.91 2.45
N THR A 63 -27.22 4.66 3.55
CA THR A 63 -26.08 5.33 4.18
C THR A 63 -25.09 4.31 4.74
N THR A 64 -25.58 3.25 5.40
CA THR A 64 -24.73 2.16 5.90
C THR A 64 -24.08 1.39 4.75
N ALA A 65 -24.82 1.06 3.69
CA ALA A 65 -24.26 0.41 2.49
C ALA A 65 -23.13 1.23 1.85
N LYS A 66 -23.33 2.55 1.65
CA LYS A 66 -22.28 3.45 1.15
C LYS A 66 -21.07 3.52 2.09
N ARG A 67 -21.29 3.45 3.41
CA ARG A 67 -20.19 3.40 4.40
C ARG A 67 -19.40 2.09 4.27
N LEU A 68 -20.06 0.96 4.10
CA LEU A 68 -19.40 -0.34 3.87
C LEU A 68 -18.57 -0.32 2.58
N LEU A 69 -19.11 0.23 1.49
CA LEU A 69 -18.36 0.37 0.24
C LEU A 69 -17.09 1.22 0.43
N ARG A 70 -17.18 2.37 1.10
CA ARG A 70 -16.00 3.19 1.44
C ARG A 70 -14.99 2.43 2.30
N LYS A 71 -15.46 1.65 3.27
CA LYS A 71 -14.60 0.82 4.12
C LYS A 71 -13.86 -0.23 3.27
N ALA A 72 -14.55 -0.93 2.38
CA ALA A 72 -13.95 -1.90 1.47
C ALA A 72 -12.89 -1.28 0.56
N HIS A 73 -13.16 -0.10 -0.01
CA HIS A 73 -12.15 0.66 -0.76
C HIS A 73 -10.92 0.98 0.09
N ARG A 74 -11.12 1.58 1.27
CA ARG A 74 -10.01 1.95 2.17
C ARG A 74 -9.14 0.73 2.55
N GLN A 75 -9.77 -0.40 2.86
CA GLN A 75 -9.06 -1.65 3.16
C GLN A 75 -8.28 -2.16 1.96
N ALA A 76 -8.85 -2.12 0.76
CA ALA A 76 -8.17 -2.55 -0.45
C ALA A 76 -6.92 -1.70 -0.73
N TYR A 77 -7.03 -0.36 -0.61
CA TYR A 77 -5.89 0.54 -0.74
C TYR A 77 -4.83 0.30 0.35
N ALA A 78 -5.25 0.08 1.60
CA ALA A 78 -4.32 -0.25 2.69
C ALA A 78 -3.54 -1.54 2.40
N SER A 79 -4.23 -2.61 2.00
CA SER A 79 -3.60 -3.88 1.63
C SER A 79 -2.68 -3.74 0.41
N GLN A 80 -3.01 -2.89 -0.57
CA GLN A 80 -2.12 -2.62 -1.69
C GLN A 80 -0.82 -1.93 -1.24
N ARG A 81 -0.90 -0.96 -0.33
CA ARG A 81 0.28 -0.31 0.25
C ARG A 81 1.14 -1.28 1.02
N GLU A 82 0.53 -2.12 1.86
CA GLU A 82 1.22 -3.14 2.64
C GLU A 82 1.93 -4.16 1.73
N LYS A 83 1.25 -4.63 0.68
CA LYS A 83 1.88 -5.50 -0.33
C LYS A 83 3.06 -4.84 -1.01
N LEU A 84 2.98 -3.55 -1.33
CA LEU A 84 4.10 -2.82 -1.92
C LEU A 84 5.26 -2.68 -0.92
N ALA A 85 4.98 -2.35 0.34
CA ALA A 85 5.99 -2.28 1.39
C ALA A 85 6.69 -3.64 1.58
N ASN A 86 5.93 -4.73 1.66
CA ASN A 86 6.49 -6.08 1.73
C ASN A 86 7.32 -6.41 0.49
N GLN A 87 6.85 -6.05 -0.71
CA GLN A 87 7.65 -6.19 -1.93
C GLN A 87 8.98 -5.44 -1.81
N ILE A 88 9.00 -4.20 -1.33
CA ILE A 88 10.24 -3.45 -1.13
C ILE A 88 11.18 -4.17 -0.16
N MET A 89 10.66 -4.65 0.98
CA MET A 89 11.46 -5.30 2.02
C MET A 89 12.01 -6.67 1.59
N THR A 90 11.27 -7.45 0.79
CA THR A 90 11.66 -8.82 0.42
C THR A 90 12.51 -8.90 -0.84
N THR A 91 12.55 -7.84 -1.64
CA THR A 91 13.14 -7.89 -2.96
C THR A 91 14.65 -7.64 -2.87
N SER A 92 15.44 -8.42 -3.62
CA SER A 92 16.89 -8.26 -3.67
C SER A 92 17.29 -6.93 -4.32
N SER A 93 18.51 -6.46 -4.05
CA SER A 93 19.05 -5.18 -4.54
C SER A 93 19.06 -5.01 -6.06
N SER A 94 18.72 -6.04 -6.85
CA SER A 94 18.80 -6.05 -8.32
C SER A 94 17.44 -6.17 -9.04
N ASP A 95 16.30 -6.01 -8.37
CA ASP A 95 15.00 -6.05 -9.08
C ASP A 95 14.67 -4.72 -9.79
N ASN A 96 15.11 -4.65 -11.05
CA ASN A 96 14.85 -3.54 -11.95
C ASN A 96 13.35 -3.25 -12.14
N LYS A 97 12.47 -4.27 -12.08
CA LYS A 97 11.03 -4.08 -12.30
C LYS A 97 10.41 -3.33 -11.13
N LEU A 98 10.77 -3.67 -9.89
CA LEU A 98 10.31 -2.97 -8.71
C LEU A 98 10.84 -1.54 -8.68
N PHE A 99 12.12 -1.35 -8.99
CA PHE A 99 12.73 -0.01 -9.11
C PHE A 99 11.94 0.90 -10.06
N HIS A 100 11.73 0.47 -11.31
CA HIS A 100 10.97 1.27 -12.28
C HIS A 100 9.48 1.42 -11.92
N LYS A 101 8.90 0.49 -11.15
CA LYS A 101 7.55 0.61 -10.63
C LYS A 101 7.48 1.70 -9.55
N LEU A 102 8.43 1.73 -8.62
CA LEU A 102 8.52 2.75 -7.56
C LEU A 102 8.72 4.14 -8.15
N LEU A 103 9.61 4.24 -9.13
CA LEU A 103 9.91 5.49 -9.83
C LEU A 103 8.67 6.03 -10.57
N ARG A 104 7.88 5.15 -11.19
CA ARG A 104 6.59 5.52 -11.79
C ARG A 104 5.55 5.92 -10.76
N THR A 105 5.49 5.28 -9.60
CA THR A 105 4.53 5.66 -8.54
C THR A 105 4.86 7.00 -7.88
N GLN A 106 6.14 7.35 -7.76
CA GLN A 106 6.55 8.68 -7.25
C GLN A 106 6.27 9.80 -8.26
N ARG A 107 6.40 9.51 -9.55
CA ARG A 107 6.04 10.43 -10.64
C ARG A 107 4.51 10.46 -10.83
N SER A 108 3.80 11.12 -9.92
CA SER A 108 2.33 11.28 -9.98
C SER A 108 1.83 11.94 -11.27
N ASP A 109 2.68 12.75 -11.91
CA ASP A 109 2.53 13.26 -13.27
C ASP A 109 3.90 13.10 -13.96
N GLY A 110 3.99 12.24 -14.98
CA GLY A 110 5.24 12.02 -15.74
C GLY A 110 5.77 13.26 -16.48
N ASN A 111 5.05 14.38 -16.42
CA ASN A 111 5.36 15.63 -17.10
C ASN A 111 5.59 16.82 -16.15
N ARG A 112 5.61 16.59 -14.83
CA ARG A 112 6.06 17.62 -13.89
C ARG A 112 7.59 17.64 -13.87
N LEU A 113 8.17 18.27 -14.89
CA LEU A 113 9.51 18.84 -14.74
C LEU A 113 9.42 19.83 -13.57
N THR A 114 10.21 19.61 -12.53
CA THR A 114 10.39 20.58 -11.45
C THR A 114 10.94 21.84 -12.10
N LYS A 115 10.09 22.84 -12.35
CA LYS A 115 10.50 24.09 -13.00
C LYS A 115 11.26 25.00 -12.04
N THR A 116 10.95 24.89 -10.75
CA THR A 116 11.52 25.71 -9.69
C THR A 116 11.64 24.87 -8.43
N LEU A 117 12.83 24.83 -7.84
CA LEU A 117 13.09 24.22 -6.53
C LEU A 117 13.44 25.33 -5.54
N ARG A 118 12.90 25.29 -4.33
CA ARG A 118 13.17 26.29 -3.28
C ARG A 118 13.66 25.61 -2.01
N ARG A 119 14.75 26.10 -1.45
CA ARG A 119 15.39 25.60 -0.23
C ARG A 119 16.04 26.76 0.53
N ASP A 120 15.74 26.92 1.83
CA ASP A 120 16.42 27.88 2.73
C ASP A 120 16.72 29.27 2.13
N ASN A 121 15.69 29.86 1.49
CA ASN A 121 15.70 31.13 0.73
C ASN A 121 16.40 31.15 -0.64
N GLN A 122 16.99 30.05 -1.09
CA GLN A 122 17.50 29.91 -2.45
C GLN A 122 16.41 29.35 -3.38
N MET A 123 16.37 29.86 -4.60
CA MET A 123 15.51 29.35 -5.67
C MET A 123 16.36 28.93 -6.86
N ALA A 124 16.15 27.71 -7.33
CA ALA A 124 16.77 27.17 -8.53
C ALA A 124 15.71 27.03 -9.62
N GLU A 125 15.93 27.68 -10.76
CA GLU A 125 15.02 27.65 -11.92
C GLU A 125 15.63 26.91 -13.12
N THR A 126 16.96 26.78 -13.16
CA THR A 126 17.66 26.02 -14.20
C THR A 126 17.81 24.55 -13.78
N ASN A 127 17.87 23.65 -14.75
CA ASN A 127 18.02 22.22 -14.46
C ASN A 127 19.33 21.89 -13.72
N GLU A 128 20.42 22.61 -14.01
CA GLU A 128 21.73 22.41 -13.36
C GLU A 128 21.68 22.86 -11.90
N ASP A 129 21.09 24.02 -11.61
CA ASP A 129 20.93 24.52 -10.25
C ASP A 129 20.01 23.61 -9.42
N ILE A 130 18.94 23.10 -10.04
CA ILE A 130 18.03 22.14 -9.40
C ILE A 130 18.77 20.85 -9.05
N LEU A 131 19.63 20.36 -9.95
CA LEU A 131 20.45 19.17 -9.71
C LEU A 131 21.44 19.41 -8.57
N HIS A 132 22.14 20.54 -8.56
CA HIS A 132 23.06 20.91 -7.50
C HIS A 132 22.34 21.00 -6.14
N MET A 133 21.21 21.70 -6.09
CA MET A 133 20.44 21.87 -4.86
C MET A 133 19.89 20.54 -4.32
N TRP A 134 19.53 19.59 -5.19
CA TRP A 134 19.21 18.22 -4.78
C TRP A 134 20.42 17.46 -4.24
N THR A 135 21.57 17.58 -4.91
CA THR A 135 22.82 16.96 -4.50
C THR A 135 23.20 17.41 -3.09
N ASP A 136 23.20 18.72 -2.86
CA ASP A 136 23.52 19.32 -1.56
C ASP A 136 22.52 18.89 -0.47
N TYR A 137 21.22 18.87 -0.80
CA TYR A 137 20.19 18.43 0.13
C TYR A 137 20.35 16.98 0.56
N PHE A 138 20.60 16.07 -0.39
CA PHE A 138 20.79 14.66 -0.07
C PHE A 138 22.14 14.39 0.59
N TYR A 139 23.18 15.17 0.25
CA TYR A 139 24.45 15.14 0.95
C TYR A 139 24.25 15.51 2.42
N GLU A 140 23.58 16.62 2.72
CA GLU A 140 23.26 17.02 4.10
C GLU A 140 22.37 16.03 4.84
N LEU A 141 21.41 15.38 4.17
CA LEU A 141 20.65 14.29 4.79
C LEU A 141 21.51 13.08 5.16
N SER A 142 22.58 12.84 4.40
CA SER A 142 23.48 11.70 4.62
C SER A 142 24.54 11.97 5.69
N TYR A 143 24.86 13.24 5.97
CA TYR A 143 25.79 13.64 7.01
C TYR A 143 25.02 14.26 8.18
N PRO A 144 24.93 13.60 9.34
CA PRO A 144 24.30 14.20 10.52
C PRO A 144 25.08 15.46 10.90
N ASP A 145 24.53 16.62 10.58
CA ASP A 145 25.08 17.90 10.96
C ASP A 145 24.70 18.15 12.43
N TYR A 146 25.69 18.12 13.32
CA TYR A 146 25.53 18.40 14.75
C TYR A 146 25.35 19.91 14.98
N LYS A 147 24.33 20.50 14.35
CA LYS A 147 23.96 21.90 14.54
C LYS A 147 23.47 22.13 15.98
N GLN A 148 23.37 23.40 16.36
CA GLN A 148 23.02 23.84 17.71
C GLN A 148 21.64 23.35 18.22
N ASP A 149 20.73 22.98 17.31
CA ASP A 149 19.40 22.40 17.61
C ASP A 149 19.36 20.87 17.40
N PHE A 150 20.52 20.20 17.36
CA PHE A 150 20.56 18.76 17.21
C PHE A 150 19.92 18.10 18.45
N ASP A 151 18.88 17.31 18.20
CA ASP A 151 18.13 16.60 19.23
C ASP A 151 18.96 15.41 19.75
N TYR A 152 19.88 15.72 20.65
CA TYR A 152 20.76 14.76 21.29
C TYR A 152 19.98 13.65 22.01
N GLU A 153 18.82 13.97 22.59
CA GLU A 153 17.96 12.99 23.26
C GLU A 153 17.44 11.96 22.24
N LYS A 154 16.95 12.41 21.08
CA LYS A 154 16.50 11.51 20.01
C LYS A 154 17.64 10.70 19.40
N TYR A 155 18.83 11.28 19.28
CA TYR A 155 20.02 10.55 18.83
C TYR A 155 20.41 9.44 19.83
N GLU A 156 20.44 9.74 21.12
CA GLU A 156 20.70 8.76 22.18
C GLU A 156 19.63 7.66 22.20
N LEU A 157 18.36 7.99 22.06
CA LEU A 157 17.29 6.99 21.95
C LEU A 157 17.47 6.09 20.72
N SER A 158 17.84 6.66 19.57
CA SER A 158 18.07 5.88 18.35
C SER A 158 19.28 4.95 18.48
N THR A 159 20.37 5.40 19.10
CA THR A 159 21.55 4.56 19.33
C THR A 159 21.25 3.45 20.35
N LEU A 160 20.49 3.74 21.40
CA LEU A 160 20.03 2.76 22.37
C LEU A 160 19.10 1.71 21.72
N GLN A 161 18.17 2.14 20.85
CA GLN A 161 17.34 1.23 20.07
C GLN A 161 18.18 0.31 19.18
N ASN A 162 19.15 0.85 18.44
CA ASN A 162 20.00 0.07 17.55
C ASN A 162 20.85 -0.94 18.33
N THR A 163 21.38 -0.58 19.49
CA THR A 163 22.12 -1.52 20.34
C THR A 163 21.23 -2.62 20.92
N ILE A 164 19.96 -2.34 21.25
CA ILE A 164 18.98 -3.37 21.64
C ILE A 164 18.72 -4.32 20.47
N ILE A 165 18.49 -3.78 19.26
CA ILE A 165 18.27 -4.59 18.06
C ILE A 165 19.46 -5.51 17.82
N GLU A 166 20.68 -4.98 17.85
CA GLU A 166 21.89 -5.80 17.68
C GLU A 166 22.01 -6.91 18.74
N LYS A 167 21.72 -6.63 20.01
CA LYS A 167 21.76 -7.63 21.07
C LYS A 167 20.72 -8.74 20.82
N ILE A 168 19.52 -8.37 20.40
CA ILE A 168 18.45 -9.32 20.05
C ILE A 168 18.86 -10.15 18.83
N GLU A 169 19.43 -9.53 17.81
CA GLU A 169 19.86 -10.23 16.60
C GLU A 169 21.05 -11.16 16.85
N LYS A 170 22.02 -10.75 17.67
CA LYS A 170 23.13 -11.60 18.13
C LYS A 170 22.63 -12.77 18.99
N GLY A 171 21.54 -12.58 19.74
CA GLY A 171 20.92 -13.62 20.57
C GLY A 171 19.98 -14.57 19.81
N LYS A 172 19.57 -14.23 18.58
CA LYS A 172 18.85 -15.17 17.72
C LYS A 172 19.82 -16.21 17.21
N ALA A 173 19.43 -17.49 17.27
CA ALA A 173 20.21 -18.56 16.67
C ALA A 173 20.50 -18.21 15.21
N LYS A 174 21.79 -18.18 14.85
CA LYS A 174 22.22 -18.00 13.47
C LYS A 174 21.61 -19.16 12.69
N ILE A 175 20.67 -18.85 11.80
CA ILE A 175 20.11 -19.87 10.90
C ILE A 175 21.28 -20.27 10.00
N GLU A 176 21.81 -21.48 10.20
CA GLU A 176 22.84 -21.99 9.31
C GLU A 176 22.25 -22.06 7.89
N PRO A 177 23.01 -21.64 6.87
CA PRO A 177 22.58 -21.80 5.49
C PRO A 177 22.28 -23.29 5.24
N ILE A 178 21.11 -23.56 4.68
CA ILE A 178 20.63 -24.92 4.38
C ILE A 178 21.69 -25.64 3.53
N ARG A 179 22.11 -26.82 3.99
CA ARG A 179 23.11 -27.63 3.29
C ARG A 179 22.46 -28.39 2.14
N GLU A 180 23.21 -28.65 1.07
CA GLU A 180 22.72 -29.38 -0.11
C GLU A 180 22.18 -30.78 0.25
N GLU A 181 22.77 -31.42 1.25
CA GLU A 181 22.32 -32.72 1.79
C GLU A 181 20.90 -32.64 2.37
N GLU A 182 20.56 -31.57 3.10
CA GLU A 182 19.24 -31.35 3.69
C GLU A 182 18.18 -31.10 2.59
N ILE A 183 18.58 -30.45 1.50
CA ILE A 183 17.73 -30.25 0.32
C ILE A 183 17.46 -31.61 -0.34
N HIS A 184 18.49 -32.43 -0.54
CA HIS A 184 18.35 -33.76 -1.12
C HIS A 184 17.44 -34.67 -0.27
N ASP A 185 17.60 -34.64 1.04
CA ASP A 185 16.76 -35.40 1.98
C ASP A 185 15.31 -34.92 2.00
N ALA A 186 15.08 -33.60 1.94
CA ALA A 186 13.74 -33.03 1.82
C ALA A 186 13.06 -33.43 0.50
N VAL A 187 13.79 -33.42 -0.61
CA VAL A 187 13.31 -33.88 -1.92
C VAL A 187 12.98 -35.38 -1.89
N LYS A 188 13.82 -36.21 -1.26
CA LYS A 188 13.60 -37.65 -1.12
C LYS A 188 12.37 -37.95 -0.26
N LYS A 189 12.22 -37.29 0.90
CA LYS A 189 11.02 -37.39 1.76
C LYS A 189 9.75 -36.98 1.02
N LYS A 190 9.81 -35.92 0.20
CA LYS A 190 8.68 -35.49 -0.62
C LYS A 190 8.30 -36.54 -1.66
N LYS A 191 9.27 -37.13 -2.37
CA LYS A 191 9.05 -38.21 -3.35
C LYS A 191 8.40 -39.45 -2.71
N LEU A 192 8.95 -39.91 -1.59
CA LEU A 192 8.40 -41.04 -0.82
C LEU A 192 6.94 -40.82 -0.37
N LYS A 193 6.58 -39.58 -0.01
CA LYS A 193 5.22 -39.22 0.39
C LYS A 193 4.23 -39.17 -0.79
N THR A 194 4.70 -38.87 -2.00
CA THR A 194 3.90 -38.97 -3.24
C THR A 194 3.75 -40.41 -3.74
N GLU A 195 4.73 -41.28 -3.49
CA GLU A 195 4.71 -42.67 -3.97
C GLU A 195 3.96 -43.63 -3.03
N ASN A 196 3.76 -43.28 -1.75
CA ASN A 196 2.97 -44.07 -0.79
C ASN A 196 1.95 -43.20 -0.01
N PRO A 197 0.79 -42.86 -0.60
CA PRO A 197 -0.25 -42.09 0.08
C PRO A 197 -1.04 -42.87 1.15
N GLN A 198 -0.90 -44.20 1.26
CA GLN A 198 -1.75 -45.02 2.13
C GLN A 198 -1.26 -45.23 3.59
N ILE A 199 -0.05 -44.80 3.96
CA ILE A 199 0.51 -45.09 5.31
C ILE A 199 0.15 -44.01 6.36
N SER A 200 -0.51 -42.91 5.97
CA SER A 200 -0.74 -41.76 6.87
C SER A 200 -2.08 -41.78 7.64
N MET A 201 -2.92 -42.83 7.56
CA MET A 201 -4.23 -42.84 8.24
C MET A 201 -4.36 -43.81 9.43
N GLU A 202 -3.38 -44.65 9.75
CA GLU A 202 -3.46 -45.57 10.89
C GLU A 202 -2.40 -45.25 11.95
N SER A 203 -2.74 -44.34 12.87
CA SER A 203 -2.35 -44.40 14.29
C SER A 203 -2.79 -43.11 15.00
N GLN A 204 -4.05 -43.09 15.43
CA GLN A 204 -4.47 -42.31 16.58
C GLN A 204 -5.08 -43.28 17.59
N PRO A 205 -4.42 -43.57 18.72
CA PRO A 205 -5.03 -44.38 19.76
C PRO A 205 -6.15 -43.59 20.44
N ASN A 206 -7.36 -44.17 20.42
CA ASN A 206 -8.51 -43.74 21.20
C ASN A 206 -8.13 -43.59 22.67
N THR A 207 -8.15 -42.37 23.19
CA THR A 207 -8.12 -42.11 24.63
C THR A 207 -9.51 -41.72 25.09
N THR A 208 -10.27 -42.75 25.48
CA THR A 208 -11.46 -42.60 26.32
C THR A 208 -11.00 -42.16 27.70
N LYS A 209 -11.43 -40.98 28.17
CA LYS A 209 -11.45 -40.66 29.60
C LYS A 209 -12.83 -40.12 29.99
N ARG A 210 -13.32 -40.74 31.07
CA ARG A 210 -14.55 -40.49 31.83
C ARG A 210 -14.71 -39.02 32.22
#